data_AF-A0A3S0JAE9-F1
#
_entry.id   AF-A0A3S0JAE9-F1
#
_cell.length_a   1.000
_cell.length_b   1.000
_cell.length_c   1.000
_cell.angle_alpha   90.00
_cell.angle_beta   90.00
_cell.angle_gamma   90.00
#
_symmetry.space_group_name_H-M   'P 1'
#
loop_
_entity.id
_entity.type
_entity.pdbx_description
1 polymer ?
#
loop_
_entity_poly.entity_id
_entity_poly.type
_entity_poly.pdbx_seq_one_letter_code
_entity_poly.pdbx_strand_id
1 'polypeptide(L)'
;MLATFLLRGGVGLLLMGLLTSCPAGPQHSLLDEDIDSSNSEAFQRQMMRNQARLGPLFHLRETGFDVECIYGPQDLTELALQLTAELAQLPAVCVREELDEQAREFVTVVQIEGRQYQFRTSAESDWAELEKIMPVLAQIARELRPAYQFEVLNPPYDQTAEVVYGRRTDLLRAVARGYPCSLPDGHWDYDKWPARLYTDVHVARLPPFDTLRRHYQRNLQRLHQAGYRVPNLTLPRLYFTDLLKSGHIDICIDGQEMVASEQVLPGPTVRCSDEGWGVLLAYTLTRDFHGEPTLLDRETNTRQPILRADYLRRAEAAFGRRQPDPPSN
;
A
#
# COMPACT_ATOMS: atom_id res chain seq x y z
N MET A 1 -53.25 14.78 60.23
CA MET A 1 -51.80 15.03 60.07
C MET A 1 -51.09 13.76 60.53
N LEU A 2 -50.65 12.93 59.58
CA LEU A 2 -50.17 11.57 59.86
C LEU A 2 -48.78 11.34 59.26
N ALA A 3 -48.02 10.50 59.98
CA ALA A 3 -46.59 10.33 59.94
C ALA A 3 -46.09 9.26 58.94
N THR A 4 -44.93 9.52 58.37
CA THR A 4 -43.68 8.71 58.38
C THR A 4 -43.74 7.16 58.34
N PHE A 5 -43.16 6.62 57.25
CA PHE A 5 -42.23 5.46 57.11
C PHE A 5 -42.68 3.97 57.13
N LEU A 6 -42.05 3.24 56.17
CA LEU A 6 -41.52 1.85 56.16
C LEU A 6 -42.36 0.62 55.70
N LEU A 7 -42.05 0.21 54.45
CA LEU A 7 -41.52 -1.10 53.99
C LEU A 7 -41.77 -2.39 54.78
N ARG A 8 -42.33 -3.39 54.07
CA ARG A 8 -42.04 -4.86 54.04
C ARG A 8 -43.08 -5.50 53.08
N GLY A 9 -42.84 -6.41 52.14
CA GLY A 9 -41.66 -7.15 51.70
C GLY A 9 -42.08 -8.57 51.22
N GLY A 10 -41.71 -8.97 49.99
CA GLY A 10 -41.41 -10.35 49.55
C GLY A 10 -42.50 -11.18 48.84
N VAL A 11 -42.26 -12.12 47.92
CA VAL A 11 -41.08 -12.67 47.18
C VAL A 11 -41.60 -13.54 46.00
N GLY A 12 -40.84 -13.67 44.89
CA GLY A 12 -40.95 -14.78 43.89
C GLY A 12 -40.80 -14.31 42.42
N LEU A 13 -39.63 -14.14 41.79
CA LEU A 13 -38.52 -15.04 41.36
C LEU A 13 -38.70 -15.63 39.93
N LEU A 14 -37.58 -15.62 39.17
CA LEU A 14 -37.27 -16.16 37.81
C LEU A 14 -37.61 -15.30 36.56
N LEU A 15 -36.74 -15.12 35.54
CA LEU A 15 -35.31 -15.39 35.27
C LEU A 15 -34.97 -14.86 33.85
N MET A 16 -33.74 -14.33 33.66
CA MET A 16 -32.86 -14.29 32.44
C MET A 16 -33.39 -13.72 31.10
N GLY A 17 -32.63 -12.99 30.26
CA GLY A 17 -31.18 -12.71 30.17
C GLY A 17 -30.93 -11.35 29.47
N LEU A 18 -29.91 -10.60 29.87
CA LEU A 18 -28.58 -10.52 29.23
C LEU A 18 -28.59 -9.86 27.83
N LEU A 19 -28.56 -8.53 27.81
CA LEU A 19 -27.78 -7.78 26.82
C LEU A 19 -26.81 -6.90 27.61
N THR A 20 -25.62 -7.44 27.84
CA THR A 20 -24.48 -6.70 28.37
C THR A 20 -24.03 -5.68 27.34
N SER A 21 -24.15 -4.42 27.73
CA SER A 21 -23.32 -3.31 27.30
C SER A 21 -21.85 -3.71 27.20
N CYS A 22 -21.22 -3.49 26.06
CA CYS A 22 -19.76 -3.53 25.95
C CYS A 22 -19.16 -2.51 26.94
N PRO A 23 -18.29 -2.91 27.88
CA PRO A 23 -17.61 -1.97 28.74
C PRO A 23 -16.54 -1.22 27.95
N ALA A 24 -16.55 0.10 28.09
CA ALA A 24 -15.45 0.95 27.69
C ALA A 24 -14.22 0.67 28.59
N GLY A 25 -13.11 0.31 27.93
CA GLY A 25 -11.75 0.41 28.45
C GLY A 25 -11.11 -0.90 28.90
N PRO A 26 -9.85 -1.12 28.47
CA PRO A 26 -8.79 -1.44 29.40
C PRO A 26 -7.84 -0.24 29.52
N GLN A 27 -7.48 0.03 30.77
CA GLN A 27 -6.44 0.96 31.18
C GLN A 27 -5.11 0.58 30.52
N HIS A 28 -4.38 1.60 30.06
CA HIS A 28 -2.97 1.52 29.72
C HIS A 28 -2.18 0.88 30.86
N SER A 29 -1.81 -0.39 30.69
CA SER A 29 -0.74 -1.05 31.43
C SER A 29 0.57 -0.74 30.71
N LEU A 30 1.22 0.35 31.13
CA LEU A 30 2.66 0.54 30.96
C LEU A 30 3.37 -0.59 31.73
N LEU A 31 4.06 -1.48 31.03
CA LEU A 31 5.17 -2.29 31.56
C LEU A 31 5.89 -3.02 30.40
N ASP A 32 6.96 -2.37 29.94
CA ASP A 32 8.23 -2.88 29.43
C ASP A 32 8.26 -4.16 28.57
N GLU A 33 8.27 -3.96 27.25
CA GLU A 33 9.19 -4.68 26.37
C GLU A 33 10.10 -3.66 25.68
N ASP A 34 11.36 -3.60 26.11
CA ASP A 34 12.47 -2.86 25.49
C ASP A 34 12.83 -3.48 24.13
N ILE A 35 11.92 -3.34 23.15
CA ILE A 35 12.23 -3.48 21.73
C ILE A 35 12.23 -2.07 21.19
N ASP A 36 13.41 -1.61 20.79
CA ASP A 36 13.67 -0.29 20.21
C ASP A 36 12.58 0.04 19.16
N SER A 37 11.64 0.90 19.55
CA SER A 37 10.46 1.41 18.84
C SER A 37 10.89 2.33 17.69
N SER A 38 11.61 1.69 16.78
CA SER A 38 12.65 2.21 15.91
C SER A 38 12.15 3.25 14.92
N ASN A 39 13.09 3.92 14.26
CA ASN A 39 12.83 5.00 13.31
C ASN A 39 11.77 4.69 12.21
N SER A 40 11.44 3.42 11.94
CA SER A 40 10.31 3.03 11.08
C SER A 40 8.97 3.52 11.64
N GLU A 41 8.72 3.39 12.95
CA GLU A 41 7.50 3.91 13.57
C GLU A 41 7.44 5.45 13.49
N ALA A 42 8.59 6.12 13.64
CA ALA A 42 8.65 7.57 13.49
C ALA A 42 8.28 8.01 12.06
N PHE A 43 8.73 7.25 11.07
CA PHE A 43 8.37 7.44 9.67
C PHE A 43 6.89 7.15 9.41
N GLN A 44 6.34 6.05 9.94
CA GLN A 44 4.91 5.73 9.84
C GLN A 44 4.04 6.82 10.46
N ARG A 45 4.39 7.28 11.68
CA ARG A 45 3.73 8.42 12.33
C ARG A 45 3.82 9.68 11.46
N GLN A 46 4.93 9.89 10.75
CA GLN A 46 5.05 11.01 9.81
C GLN A 46 4.12 10.83 8.60
N MET A 47 3.96 9.63 8.05
CA MET A 47 3.05 9.35 6.94
C MET A 47 1.59 9.57 7.35
N MET A 48 1.17 9.06 8.51
CA MET A 48 -0.17 9.31 9.05
C MET A 48 -0.42 10.82 9.30
N ARG A 49 0.57 11.55 9.83
CA ARG A 49 0.47 13.01 9.99
C ARG A 49 0.36 13.72 8.64
N ASN A 50 1.07 13.26 7.63
CA ASN A 50 0.99 13.81 6.29
C ASN A 50 -0.38 13.56 5.68
N GLN A 51 -0.92 12.35 5.80
CA GLN A 51 -2.28 12.01 5.40
C GLN A 51 -3.30 12.95 6.06
N ALA A 52 -3.36 12.95 7.39
CA ALA A 52 -4.32 13.76 8.16
C ALA A 52 -4.22 15.27 7.87
N ARG A 53 -3.02 15.77 7.53
CA ARG A 53 -2.80 17.19 7.22
C ARG A 53 -3.08 17.54 5.76
N LEU A 54 -2.65 16.71 4.82
CA LEU A 54 -2.70 17.01 3.39
C LEU A 54 -4.04 16.62 2.77
N GLY A 55 -4.68 15.54 3.22
CA GLY A 55 -5.98 15.09 2.73
C GLY A 55 -7.02 16.22 2.75
N PRO A 56 -7.33 16.81 3.91
CA PRO A 56 -8.28 17.93 4.00
C PRO A 56 -7.84 19.18 3.24
N LEU A 57 -6.54 19.48 3.25
CA LEU A 57 -5.97 20.65 2.55
C LEU A 57 -6.18 20.59 1.03
N PHE A 58 -6.20 19.37 0.48
CA PHE A 58 -6.40 19.11 -0.95
C PHE A 58 -7.78 18.52 -1.25
N HIS A 59 -8.72 18.60 -0.30
CA HIS A 59 -10.10 18.12 -0.45
C HIS A 59 -10.20 16.64 -0.87
N LEU A 60 -9.24 15.84 -0.41
CA LEU A 60 -9.26 14.39 -0.60
C LEU A 60 -10.26 13.78 0.38
N ARG A 61 -11.01 12.79 -0.10
CA ARG A 61 -11.89 11.97 0.72
C ARG A 61 -11.27 10.59 0.82
N GLU A 62 -11.43 9.98 1.97
CA GLU A 62 -10.77 8.74 2.33
C GLU A 62 -11.81 7.86 3.03
N THR A 63 -11.79 6.57 2.74
CA THR A 63 -12.54 5.58 3.53
C THR A 63 -11.65 4.36 3.72
N GLY A 64 -11.57 3.89 4.96
CA GLY A 64 -10.91 2.63 5.31
C GLY A 64 -11.94 1.51 5.42
N PHE A 65 -11.52 0.30 5.08
CA PHE A 65 -12.29 -0.92 5.29
C PHE A 65 -11.35 -2.09 5.54
N ASP A 66 -11.82 -3.06 6.33
CA ASP A 66 -11.11 -4.31 6.57
C ASP A 66 -11.16 -5.17 5.30
N VAL A 67 -10.00 -5.52 4.75
CA VAL A 67 -9.96 -6.34 3.54
C VAL A 67 -10.30 -7.79 3.82
N GLU A 68 -10.23 -8.30 5.06
CA GLU A 68 -10.50 -9.70 5.44
C GLU A 68 -11.96 -9.97 5.90
N CYS A 69 -12.92 -9.22 5.38
CA CYS A 69 -14.33 -9.30 5.82
C CYS A 69 -15.35 -9.51 4.70
N ILE A 70 -14.94 -10.11 3.57
CA ILE A 70 -15.86 -10.43 2.48
C ILE A 70 -16.28 -11.91 2.54
N TYR A 71 -17.33 -12.20 3.30
CA TYR A 71 -17.85 -13.56 3.52
C TYR A 71 -18.99 -13.93 2.57
N GLY A 72 -19.58 -12.94 1.91
CA GLY A 72 -20.66 -13.13 0.96
C GLY A 72 -20.82 -11.99 -0.04
N PRO A 73 -21.74 -12.15 -1.00
CA PRO A 73 -22.08 -11.11 -1.96
C PRO A 73 -22.56 -9.80 -1.30
N GLN A 74 -23.19 -9.88 -0.13
CA GLN A 74 -23.67 -8.71 0.62
C GLN A 74 -22.54 -7.80 1.07
N ASP A 75 -21.43 -8.38 1.53
CA ASP A 75 -20.27 -7.62 2.01
C ASP A 75 -19.60 -6.88 0.84
N LEU A 76 -19.51 -7.53 -0.34
CA LEU A 76 -19.05 -6.87 -1.57
C LEU A 76 -20.01 -5.75 -1.99
N THR A 77 -21.33 -5.94 -1.85
CA THR A 77 -22.32 -4.89 -2.12
C THR A 77 -22.15 -3.69 -1.20
N GLU A 78 -21.98 -3.92 0.11
CA GLU A 78 -21.75 -2.86 1.08
C GLU A 78 -20.49 -2.06 0.74
N LEU A 79 -19.38 -2.76 0.46
CA LEU A 79 -18.13 -2.13 0.04
C LEU A 79 -18.30 -1.32 -1.26
N ALA A 80 -18.95 -1.88 -2.28
CA ALA A 80 -19.19 -1.19 -3.54
C ALA A 80 -20.02 0.09 -3.35
N LEU A 81 -21.04 0.06 -2.50
CA LEU A 81 -21.86 1.22 -2.16
C LEU A 81 -21.09 2.25 -1.32
N GLN A 82 -20.28 1.82 -0.36
CA GLN A 82 -19.42 2.70 0.42
C GLN A 82 -18.44 3.47 -0.48
N LEU A 83 -17.75 2.77 -1.39
CA LEU A 83 -16.77 3.38 -2.29
C LEU A 83 -17.41 4.30 -3.34
N THR A 84 -18.63 4.01 -3.79
CA THR A 84 -19.31 4.80 -4.84
C THR A 84 -20.23 5.87 -4.28
N ALA A 85 -21.23 5.48 -3.47
CA ALA A 85 -22.25 6.39 -2.95
C ALA A 85 -21.74 7.26 -1.81
N GLU A 86 -20.92 6.74 -0.91
CA GLU A 86 -20.46 7.52 0.26
C GLU A 86 -19.19 8.30 -0.06
N LEU A 87 -18.13 7.60 -0.46
CA LEU A 87 -16.82 8.21 -0.74
C LEU A 87 -16.88 9.15 -1.96
N ALA A 88 -17.33 8.63 -3.11
CA ALA A 88 -17.39 9.41 -4.34
C ALA A 88 -18.64 10.31 -4.48
N GLN A 89 -19.63 10.14 -3.59
CA GLN A 89 -20.92 10.86 -3.66
C GLN A 89 -21.61 10.68 -5.02
N LEU A 90 -21.55 9.46 -5.55
CA LEU A 90 -22.25 9.05 -6.76
C LEU A 90 -23.41 8.13 -6.35
N PRO A 91 -24.67 8.62 -6.32
CA PRO A 91 -25.80 7.80 -5.91
C PRO A 91 -25.84 6.48 -6.67
N ALA A 92 -25.71 5.40 -5.92
CA ALA A 92 -25.62 4.04 -6.44
C ALA A 92 -26.71 3.18 -5.80
N VAL A 93 -27.24 2.24 -6.56
CA VAL A 93 -28.17 1.21 -6.06
C VAL A 93 -27.70 -0.16 -6.53
N CYS A 94 -27.73 -1.15 -5.64
CA CYS A 94 -27.51 -2.54 -6.04
C CYS A 94 -28.70 -3.00 -6.90
N VAL A 95 -28.40 -3.59 -8.06
CA VAL A 95 -29.41 -4.15 -8.98
C VAL A 95 -29.25 -5.65 -9.18
N ARG A 96 -28.10 -6.22 -8.81
CA ARG A 96 -27.86 -7.66 -8.82
C ARG A 96 -26.75 -8.00 -7.85
N GLU A 97 -26.95 -9.07 -7.11
CA GLU A 97 -26.01 -9.64 -6.17
C GLU A 97 -26.08 -11.17 -6.30
N GLU A 98 -24.94 -11.82 -6.52
CA GLU A 98 -24.88 -13.28 -6.72
C GLU A 98 -23.51 -13.87 -6.38
N LEU A 99 -23.48 -15.19 -6.17
CA LEU A 99 -22.27 -16.01 -6.21
C LEU A 99 -22.18 -16.65 -7.61
N ASP A 100 -21.14 -16.32 -8.36
CA ASP A 100 -20.79 -17.03 -9.59
C ASP A 100 -20.09 -18.34 -9.21
N GLU A 101 -20.86 -19.43 -9.13
CA GLU A 101 -20.36 -20.74 -8.71
C GLU A 101 -19.28 -21.30 -9.66
N GLN A 102 -19.30 -20.91 -10.94
CA GLN A 102 -18.34 -21.40 -11.92
C GLN A 102 -16.99 -20.72 -11.75
N ALA A 103 -16.99 -19.39 -11.58
CA ALA A 103 -15.77 -18.62 -11.32
C ALA A 103 -15.33 -18.67 -9.86
N ARG A 104 -16.21 -19.12 -8.95
CA ARG A 104 -16.07 -19.01 -7.49
C ARG A 104 -15.83 -17.56 -7.07
N GLU A 105 -16.68 -16.65 -7.53
CA GLU A 105 -16.57 -15.21 -7.25
C GLU A 105 -17.88 -14.65 -6.71
N PHE A 106 -17.78 -13.76 -5.73
CA PHE A 106 -18.88 -12.88 -5.39
C PHE A 106 -18.99 -11.77 -6.44
N VAL A 107 -20.23 -11.51 -6.87
CA VAL A 107 -20.53 -10.52 -7.91
C VAL A 107 -21.58 -9.56 -7.38
N THR A 108 -21.29 -8.27 -7.45
CA THR A 108 -22.31 -7.23 -7.28
C THR A 108 -22.36 -6.31 -8.49
N VAL A 109 -23.57 -5.96 -8.92
CA VAL A 109 -23.80 -4.97 -9.97
C VAL A 109 -24.52 -3.79 -9.35
N VAL A 110 -23.88 -2.62 -9.42
CA VAL A 110 -24.47 -1.35 -9.00
C VAL A 110 -24.87 -0.53 -10.21
N GLN A 111 -25.97 0.21 -10.08
CA GLN A 111 -26.40 1.19 -11.06
C GLN A 111 -26.12 2.60 -10.58
N ILE A 112 -25.40 3.39 -11.38
CA ILE A 112 -25.02 4.78 -11.11
C ILE A 112 -25.35 5.61 -12.35
N GLU A 113 -26.16 6.67 -12.19
CA GLU A 113 -26.58 7.54 -13.30
C GLU A 113 -27.11 6.77 -14.54
N GLY A 114 -27.81 5.65 -14.30
CA GLY A 114 -28.41 4.81 -15.36
C GLY A 114 -27.44 3.83 -16.04
N ARG A 115 -26.19 3.73 -15.58
CA ARG A 115 -25.18 2.78 -16.07
C ARG A 115 -24.92 1.70 -15.04
N GLN A 116 -24.61 0.48 -15.49
CA GLN A 116 -24.31 -0.65 -14.64
C GLN A 116 -22.81 -0.89 -14.56
N TYR A 117 -22.30 -1.08 -13.35
CA TYR A 117 -20.92 -1.40 -13.05
C TYR A 117 -20.86 -2.67 -12.22
N GLN A 118 -20.02 -3.61 -12.62
CA GLN A 118 -19.92 -4.90 -11.98
C GLN A 118 -18.62 -5.01 -11.19
N PHE A 119 -18.72 -5.21 -9.89
CA PHE A 119 -17.60 -5.55 -9.02
C PHE A 119 -17.55 -7.07 -8.83
N ARG A 120 -16.33 -7.58 -8.64
CA ARG A 120 -16.04 -8.98 -8.40
C ARG A 120 -14.96 -9.11 -7.33
N THR A 121 -15.04 -10.17 -6.53
CA THR A 121 -13.93 -10.65 -5.68
C THR A 121 -14.04 -12.16 -5.53
N SER A 122 -12.93 -12.82 -5.21
CA SER A 122 -12.91 -14.26 -4.94
C SER A 122 -13.86 -14.65 -3.81
N ALA A 123 -14.53 -15.80 -3.97
CA ALA A 123 -15.29 -16.48 -2.91
C ALA A 123 -14.48 -17.64 -2.30
N GLU A 124 -13.21 -17.79 -2.66
CA GLU A 124 -12.29 -18.77 -2.09
C GLU A 124 -11.57 -18.25 -0.83
N SER A 125 -11.59 -16.94 -0.63
CA SER A 125 -11.00 -16.22 0.49
C SER A 125 -11.99 -15.20 1.04
N ASP A 126 -11.77 -14.77 2.28
CA ASP A 126 -12.46 -13.65 2.92
C ASP A 126 -11.92 -12.27 2.51
N TRP A 127 -11.00 -12.25 1.53
CA TRP A 127 -10.31 -11.05 1.10
C TRP A 127 -11.03 -10.26 0.00
N ALA A 128 -11.03 -8.94 0.12
CA ALA A 128 -11.38 -8.01 -0.95
C ALA A 128 -10.20 -7.84 -1.94
N GLU A 129 -10.33 -8.40 -3.14
CA GLU A 129 -9.33 -8.31 -4.20
C GLU A 129 -9.35 -6.92 -4.86
N LEU A 130 -8.57 -5.99 -4.32
CA LEU A 130 -8.46 -4.61 -4.82
C LEU A 130 -8.06 -4.54 -6.31
N GLU A 131 -7.28 -5.50 -6.80
CA GLU A 131 -6.90 -5.61 -8.21
C GLU A 131 -8.09 -5.85 -9.14
N LYS A 132 -9.21 -6.40 -8.64
CA LYS A 132 -10.48 -6.55 -9.38
C LYS A 132 -11.41 -5.36 -9.15
N ILE A 133 -11.38 -4.76 -7.96
CA ILE A 133 -12.26 -3.64 -7.57
C ILE A 133 -11.81 -2.31 -8.17
N MET A 134 -10.52 -1.96 -8.04
CA MET A 134 -9.98 -0.66 -8.46
C MET A 134 -10.16 -0.35 -9.95
N PRO A 135 -10.02 -1.30 -10.90
CA PRO A 135 -10.31 -1.04 -12.31
C PRO A 135 -11.75 -0.57 -12.57
N VAL A 136 -12.72 -1.11 -11.82
CA VAL A 136 -14.14 -0.72 -11.94
C VAL A 136 -14.33 0.70 -11.41
N LEU A 137 -13.73 1.04 -10.27
CA LEU A 137 -13.74 2.40 -9.72
C LEU A 137 -13.08 3.41 -10.68
N ALA A 138 -11.95 3.04 -11.28
CA ALA A 138 -11.27 3.85 -12.29
C ALA A 138 -12.15 4.07 -13.52
N GLN A 139 -12.89 3.04 -13.96
CA GLN A 139 -13.87 3.16 -15.04
C GLN A 139 -14.99 4.14 -14.67
N ILE A 140 -15.60 4.01 -13.49
CA ILE A 140 -16.65 4.91 -12.99
C ILE A 140 -16.17 6.36 -12.98
N ALA A 141 -14.99 6.62 -12.39
CA ALA A 141 -14.42 7.97 -12.35
C ALA A 141 -14.19 8.52 -13.76
N ARG A 142 -13.59 7.75 -14.66
CA ARG A 142 -13.35 8.17 -16.05
C ARG A 142 -14.64 8.53 -16.79
N GLU A 143 -15.71 7.78 -16.55
CA GLU A 143 -16.98 7.94 -17.25
C GLU A 143 -17.86 9.05 -16.70
N LEU A 144 -17.94 9.21 -15.37
CA LEU A 144 -18.90 10.09 -14.71
C LEU A 144 -18.26 11.37 -14.15
N ARG A 145 -16.97 11.30 -13.78
CA ARG A 145 -16.21 12.38 -13.13
C ARG A 145 -14.76 12.40 -13.62
N PRO A 146 -14.48 12.68 -14.91
CA PRO A 146 -13.16 12.49 -15.52
C PRO A 146 -12.03 13.34 -14.90
N ALA A 147 -12.37 14.40 -14.16
CA ALA A 147 -11.41 15.19 -13.40
C ALA A 147 -11.00 14.56 -12.05
N TYR A 148 -11.60 13.44 -11.68
CA TYR A 148 -11.40 12.73 -10.42
C TYR A 148 -10.76 11.35 -10.67
N GLN A 149 -10.23 10.75 -9.61
CA GLN A 149 -9.71 9.39 -9.61
C GLN A 149 -9.84 8.78 -8.22
N PHE A 150 -9.87 7.45 -8.18
CA PHE A 150 -9.71 6.65 -6.98
C PHE A 150 -8.27 6.16 -6.91
N GLU A 151 -7.70 6.11 -5.72
CA GLU A 151 -6.38 5.57 -5.46
C GLU A 151 -6.38 4.78 -4.15
N VAL A 152 -5.40 3.91 -3.97
CA VAL A 152 -5.21 3.18 -2.72
C VAL A 152 -4.17 3.90 -1.88
N LEU A 153 -4.51 4.10 -0.60
CA LEU A 153 -3.58 4.38 0.46
C LEU A 153 -3.31 3.06 1.17
N ASN A 154 -2.03 2.78 1.31
CA ASN A 154 -1.50 1.51 1.75
C ASN A 154 -0.98 1.73 3.18
N PRO A 155 -1.82 1.61 4.23
CA PRO A 155 -1.38 1.91 5.57
C PRO A 155 -0.28 0.91 6.01
N PRO A 156 0.62 1.33 6.91
CA PRO A 156 1.58 0.42 7.54
C PRO A 156 0.82 -0.61 8.39
N TYR A 157 1.10 -1.89 8.18
CA TYR A 157 0.75 -2.97 9.13
C TYR A 157 -0.71 -3.03 9.58
N ASP A 158 -1.63 -3.05 8.62
CA ASP A 158 -3.04 -3.23 8.92
C ASP A 158 -3.68 -4.13 7.86
N GLN A 159 -4.62 -4.96 8.27
CA GLN A 159 -5.56 -5.66 7.38
C GLN A 159 -6.62 -4.67 6.84
N THR A 160 -6.45 -3.38 7.10
CA THR A 160 -7.27 -2.30 6.56
C THR A 160 -6.68 -1.78 5.25
N ALA A 161 -7.51 -1.71 4.20
CA ALA A 161 -7.20 -0.92 3.01
C ALA A 161 -7.90 0.44 3.09
N GLU A 162 -7.22 1.48 2.62
CA GLU A 162 -7.82 2.81 2.50
C GLU A 162 -7.95 3.21 1.03
N VAL A 163 -9.14 3.64 0.62
CA VAL A 163 -9.37 4.17 -0.72
C VAL A 163 -9.58 5.67 -0.63
N VAL A 164 -8.82 6.38 -1.46
CA VAL A 164 -8.83 7.83 -1.58
C VAL A 164 -9.57 8.22 -2.85
N TYR A 165 -10.44 9.22 -2.77
CA TYR A 165 -11.09 9.82 -3.92
C TYR A 165 -10.90 11.34 -3.92
N GLY A 166 -10.48 11.88 -5.05
CA GLY A 166 -10.22 13.31 -5.18
C GLY A 166 -10.02 13.76 -6.61
N ARG A 167 -9.92 15.08 -6.80
CA ARG A 167 -9.54 15.64 -8.11
C ARG A 167 -8.11 15.23 -8.41
N ARG A 168 -7.84 14.80 -9.65
CA ARG A 168 -6.50 14.35 -10.08
C ARG A 168 -5.43 15.41 -9.81
N THR A 169 -5.74 16.68 -10.07
CA THR A 169 -4.83 17.81 -9.82
C THR A 169 -4.50 17.99 -8.35
N ASP A 170 -5.45 17.72 -7.45
CA ASP A 170 -5.27 17.89 -6.02
C ASP A 170 -4.52 16.69 -5.43
N LEU A 171 -4.81 15.47 -5.89
CA LEU A 171 -4.04 14.26 -5.57
C LEU A 171 -2.56 14.41 -5.97
N LEU A 172 -2.28 14.84 -7.21
CA LEU A 172 -0.92 15.08 -7.68
C LEU A 172 -0.17 16.08 -6.79
N ARG A 173 -0.83 17.17 -6.37
CA ARG A 173 -0.25 18.18 -5.49
C ARG A 173 -0.06 17.69 -4.06
N ALA A 174 -0.99 16.88 -3.54
CA ALA A 174 -0.88 16.27 -2.22
C ALA A 174 0.30 15.30 -2.17
N VAL A 175 0.40 14.42 -3.18
CA VAL A 175 1.47 13.43 -3.33
C VAL A 175 2.83 14.11 -3.49
N ALA A 176 2.94 15.17 -4.29
CA ALA A 176 4.15 15.97 -4.40
C ALA A 176 4.59 16.61 -3.06
N ARG A 177 3.69 16.71 -2.08
CA ARG A 177 3.96 17.21 -0.73
C ARG A 177 4.09 16.10 0.33
N GLY A 178 4.14 14.84 -0.10
CA GLY A 178 4.38 13.68 0.76
C GLY A 178 3.13 12.99 1.31
N TYR A 179 1.97 13.14 0.67
CA TYR A 179 0.80 12.32 0.96
C TYR A 179 1.06 10.85 0.55
N PRO A 180 0.76 9.85 1.41
CA PRO A 180 1.23 8.47 1.25
C PRO A 180 0.34 7.64 0.31
N CYS A 181 0.22 8.07 -0.94
CA CYS A 181 -0.67 7.43 -1.91
C CYS A 181 0.08 6.98 -3.17
N SER A 182 -0.21 5.76 -3.60
CA SER A 182 0.33 5.18 -4.84
C SER A 182 -0.53 5.65 -6.01
N LEU A 183 -0.13 6.73 -6.67
CA LEU A 183 -0.70 7.09 -7.98
C LEU A 183 -0.48 5.93 -8.98
N PRO A 184 -1.17 5.86 -10.13
CA PRO A 184 -0.96 4.80 -11.12
C PRO A 184 0.48 4.81 -11.66
N ASP A 185 1.07 6.01 -11.77
CA ASP A 185 2.50 6.28 -12.04
C ASP A 185 3.42 6.01 -10.83
N GLY A 186 2.88 5.47 -9.74
CA GLY A 186 3.47 5.23 -8.42
C GLY A 186 3.58 3.74 -8.06
N HIS A 187 3.15 2.85 -8.95
CA HIS A 187 3.40 1.42 -8.81
C HIS A 187 4.68 1.00 -9.53
N TRP A 188 5.33 -0.04 -9.00
CA TRP A 188 6.41 -0.72 -9.69
C TRP A 188 5.81 -1.66 -10.74
N ASP A 189 5.89 -1.26 -12.01
CA ASP A 189 5.50 -2.11 -13.14
C ASP A 189 6.78 -2.47 -13.92
N TYR A 190 7.45 -3.57 -13.53
CA TYR A 190 8.71 -4.00 -14.13
C TYR A 190 8.56 -5.40 -14.73
N ASP A 191 8.57 -5.46 -16.06
CA ASP A 191 8.24 -6.67 -16.81
C ASP A 191 9.45 -7.62 -17.02
N LYS A 192 10.69 -7.14 -16.86
CA LYS A 192 11.89 -7.86 -17.42
C LYS A 192 13.02 -8.19 -16.44
N TRP A 193 12.71 -8.38 -15.16
CA TRP A 193 13.67 -8.99 -14.24
C TRP A 193 13.22 -10.43 -13.91
N PRO A 194 14.06 -11.45 -14.12
CA PRO A 194 13.68 -12.82 -13.78
C PRO A 194 13.36 -12.93 -12.30
N ALA A 195 12.20 -13.50 -11.99
CA ALA A 195 11.86 -13.85 -10.62
C ALA A 195 12.99 -14.70 -10.02
N ARG A 196 13.30 -14.46 -8.74
CA ARG A 196 14.34 -15.12 -7.95
C ARG A 196 15.79 -14.77 -8.35
N LEU A 197 16.01 -13.80 -9.24
CA LEU A 197 17.34 -13.34 -9.61
C LEU A 197 17.77 -12.15 -8.74
N TYR A 198 18.53 -12.42 -7.70
CA TYR A 198 19.04 -11.39 -6.79
C TYR A 198 20.28 -10.71 -7.37
N THR A 199 20.60 -9.53 -6.86
CA THR A 199 21.86 -8.86 -7.21
C THR A 199 22.70 -8.64 -5.96
N ASP A 200 23.84 -9.32 -5.87
CA ASP A 200 24.86 -9.03 -4.87
C ASP A 200 25.73 -7.88 -5.41
N VAL A 201 25.79 -6.75 -4.70
CA VAL A 201 26.60 -5.59 -5.09
C VAL A 201 27.68 -5.34 -4.05
N HIS A 202 28.94 -5.51 -4.45
CA HIS A 202 30.08 -5.18 -3.62
C HIS A 202 30.49 -3.71 -3.82
N VAL A 203 30.66 -2.94 -2.74
CA VAL A 203 31.16 -1.56 -2.79
C VAL A 203 32.38 -1.41 -1.88
N ALA A 204 33.26 -0.44 -2.13
CA ALA A 204 34.41 -0.23 -1.24
C ALA A 204 34.00 0.13 0.20
N ARG A 205 32.92 0.90 0.36
CA ARG A 205 32.32 1.26 1.64
C ARG A 205 30.84 1.56 1.45
N LEU A 206 29.99 1.03 2.33
CA LEU A 206 28.57 1.35 2.32
C LEU A 206 28.34 2.82 2.69
N PRO A 207 27.58 3.57 1.87
CA PRO A 207 27.23 4.95 2.20
C PRO A 207 26.26 5.00 3.38
N PRO A 208 26.25 6.09 4.18
CA PRO A 208 25.21 6.32 5.18
C PRO A 208 23.81 6.32 4.56
N PHE A 209 22.80 5.83 5.27
CA PHE A 209 21.42 5.69 4.76
C PHE A 209 20.83 6.97 4.18
N ASP A 210 21.04 8.13 4.81
CA ASP A 210 20.56 9.40 4.25
C ASP A 210 21.21 9.77 2.90
N THR A 211 22.46 9.37 2.71
CA THR A 211 23.15 9.57 1.42
C THR A 211 22.63 8.59 0.40
N LEU A 212 22.51 7.31 0.76
CA LEU A 212 21.95 6.27 -0.11
C LEU A 212 20.52 6.60 -0.54
N ARG A 213 19.66 6.97 0.39
CA ARG A 213 18.26 7.37 0.17
C ARG A 213 18.14 8.52 -0.84
N ARG A 214 18.98 9.56 -0.72
CA ARG A 214 18.99 10.69 -1.66
C ARG A 214 19.42 10.29 -3.06
N HIS A 215 20.41 9.39 -3.17
CA HIS A 215 20.85 8.87 -4.47
C HIS A 215 19.82 7.95 -5.11
N TYR A 216 19.21 7.07 -4.30
CA TYR A 216 18.12 6.21 -4.72
C TYR A 216 16.95 7.03 -5.29
N GLN A 217 16.51 8.04 -4.55
CA GLN A 217 15.44 8.95 -4.96
C GLN A 217 15.80 9.74 -6.23
N ARG A 218 17.06 10.20 -6.38
CA ARG A 218 17.52 10.88 -7.59
C ARG A 218 17.51 9.95 -8.81
N ASN A 219 17.93 8.70 -8.65
CA ASN A 219 17.92 7.71 -9.73
C ASN A 219 16.49 7.33 -10.12
N LEU A 220 15.61 7.17 -9.13
CA LEU A 220 14.18 6.98 -9.35
C LEU A 220 13.58 8.12 -10.19
N GLN A 221 13.84 9.38 -9.81
CA GLN A 221 13.38 10.54 -10.57
C GLN A 221 13.97 10.58 -11.98
N ARG A 222 15.26 10.25 -12.16
CA ARG A 222 15.88 10.22 -13.48
C ARG A 222 15.21 9.19 -14.39
N LEU A 223 14.97 7.99 -13.88
CA LEU A 223 14.30 6.93 -14.62
C LEU A 223 12.84 7.31 -14.93
N HIS A 224 12.13 7.87 -13.96
CA HIS A 224 10.77 8.37 -14.18
C HIS A 224 10.75 9.43 -15.29
N GLN A 225 11.56 10.48 -15.19
CA GLN A 225 11.65 11.55 -16.20
C GLN A 225 12.09 11.04 -17.57
N ALA A 226 12.92 10.01 -17.63
CA ALA A 226 13.30 9.38 -18.88
C ALA A 226 12.18 8.54 -19.50
N GLY A 227 11.06 8.30 -18.82
CA GLY A 227 9.89 7.58 -19.34
C GLY A 227 9.85 6.09 -18.98
N TYR A 228 10.61 5.64 -17.99
CA TYR A 228 10.53 4.26 -17.48
C TYR A 228 9.33 4.09 -16.55
N ARG A 229 8.86 2.85 -16.35
CA ARG A 229 7.74 2.50 -15.46
C ARG A 229 8.20 2.35 -14.01
N VAL A 230 8.67 3.45 -13.44
CA VAL A 230 9.09 3.52 -12.04
C VAL A 230 8.33 4.62 -11.31
N PRO A 231 8.09 4.46 -9.99
CA PRO A 231 7.25 5.38 -9.25
C PRO A 231 7.89 6.76 -9.08
N ASN A 232 7.09 7.83 -9.14
CA ASN A 232 7.60 9.19 -8.86
C ASN A 232 7.56 9.52 -7.36
N LEU A 233 8.42 8.87 -6.58
CA LEU A 233 8.45 9.06 -5.13
C LEU A 233 9.26 10.30 -4.73
N THR A 234 8.70 11.09 -3.82
CA THR A 234 9.40 12.18 -3.16
C THR A 234 10.23 11.65 -2.00
N LEU A 235 11.32 12.34 -1.63
CA LEU A 235 12.18 11.92 -0.51
C LEU A 235 11.43 11.68 0.82
N PRO A 236 10.40 12.47 1.21
CA PRO A 236 9.62 12.21 2.43
C PRO A 236 8.81 10.92 2.41
N ARG A 237 8.63 10.27 1.26
CA ARG A 237 7.90 9.00 1.09
C ARG A 237 8.81 7.78 1.11
N LEU A 238 10.10 8.00 1.37
CA LEU A 238 11.15 6.97 1.39
C LEU A 238 11.90 7.01 2.72
N TYR A 239 12.04 5.86 3.35
CA TYR A 239 12.87 5.69 4.54
C TYR A 239 13.74 4.44 4.41
N PHE A 240 15.00 4.54 4.82
CA PHE A 240 15.96 3.44 4.77
C PHE A 240 16.31 3.09 6.21
N THR A 241 16.16 1.83 6.58
CA THR A 241 16.38 1.34 7.94
C THR A 241 17.16 0.02 7.94
N ASP A 242 17.54 -0.41 9.12
CA ASP A 242 18.07 -1.74 9.43
C ASP A 242 17.17 -2.28 10.54
N LEU A 243 15.97 -2.72 10.16
CA LEU A 243 14.87 -3.00 11.09
C LEU A 243 15.28 -4.10 12.10
N LEU A 244 16.06 -5.06 11.62
CA LEU A 244 16.55 -6.19 12.41
C LEU A 244 17.87 -5.91 13.13
N LYS A 245 18.43 -4.69 12.99
CA LYS A 245 19.73 -4.28 13.55
C LYS A 245 20.85 -5.26 13.21
N SER A 246 20.75 -5.93 12.08
CA SER A 246 21.66 -6.98 11.66
C SER A 246 22.52 -6.58 10.47
N GLY A 247 22.52 -5.30 10.09
CA GLY A 247 23.31 -4.75 9.00
C GLY A 247 22.61 -4.81 7.63
N HIS A 248 21.28 -4.82 7.61
CA HIS A 248 20.49 -4.83 6.37
C HIS A 248 20.11 -3.42 5.91
N ILE A 249 19.62 -3.35 4.67
CA ILE A 249 19.04 -2.13 4.10
C ILE A 249 17.60 -2.45 3.74
N ASP A 250 16.70 -2.13 4.65
CA ASP A 250 15.25 -2.18 4.44
C ASP A 250 14.79 -0.83 3.88
N ILE A 251 13.84 -0.85 2.94
CA ILE A 251 13.28 0.37 2.36
C ILE A 251 11.81 0.42 2.71
N CYS A 252 11.40 1.42 3.50
CA CYS A 252 10.00 1.72 3.71
C CYS A 252 9.52 2.73 2.64
N ILE A 253 8.40 2.43 1.99
CA ILE A 253 7.76 3.26 0.97
C ILE A 253 6.33 3.55 1.43
N ASP A 254 5.95 4.82 1.53
CA ASP A 254 4.61 5.25 1.99
C ASP A 254 4.17 4.72 3.35
N GLY A 255 5.13 4.25 4.15
CA GLY A 255 4.88 3.68 5.46
C GLY A 255 4.86 2.15 5.45
N GLN A 256 4.74 1.51 4.29
CA GLN A 256 4.89 0.07 4.15
C GLN A 256 6.36 -0.35 4.09
N GLU A 257 6.67 -1.49 4.69
CA GLU A 257 7.99 -2.08 4.63
C GLU A 257 8.13 -2.95 3.39
N MET A 258 9.17 -2.68 2.61
CA MET A 258 9.49 -3.44 1.41
C MET A 258 10.82 -4.15 1.64
N VAL A 259 10.84 -5.48 1.48
CA VAL A 259 12.06 -6.27 1.66
C VAL A 259 13.00 -6.00 0.48
N ALA A 260 13.88 -5.02 0.63
CA ALA A 260 14.82 -4.61 -0.43
C ALA A 260 16.13 -5.41 -0.40
N SER A 261 16.44 -6.09 0.70
CA SER A 261 17.65 -6.89 0.88
C SER A 261 17.41 -8.07 1.81
N GLU A 262 17.65 -9.30 1.34
CA GLU A 262 17.35 -10.52 2.11
C GLU A 262 18.48 -11.03 3.01
N GLN A 263 19.73 -10.53 2.94
CA GLN A 263 20.83 -11.11 3.73
C GLN A 263 22.09 -10.25 3.84
N VAL A 264 22.83 -10.41 4.95
CA VAL A 264 24.21 -9.95 5.11
C VAL A 264 25.17 -10.96 4.50
N LEU A 265 25.90 -10.52 3.48
CA LEU A 265 27.10 -11.19 2.99
C LEU A 265 28.33 -10.57 3.67
N PRO A 266 29.40 -11.33 3.94
CA PRO A 266 30.63 -10.79 4.52
C PRO A 266 31.20 -9.61 3.70
N GLY A 267 31.69 -8.58 4.40
CA GLY A 267 32.24 -7.37 3.78
C GLY A 267 31.18 -6.34 3.35
N PRO A 268 31.56 -5.25 2.66
CA PRO A 268 30.64 -4.21 2.20
C PRO A 268 29.84 -4.66 0.95
N THR A 269 29.08 -5.74 1.08
CA THR A 269 28.28 -6.34 0.00
C THR A 269 26.80 -6.31 0.37
N VAL A 270 25.95 -5.79 -0.52
CA VAL A 270 24.49 -5.75 -0.34
C VAL A 270 23.84 -6.74 -1.28
N ARG A 271 23.07 -7.70 -0.74
CA ARG A 271 22.20 -8.56 -1.54
C ARG A 271 20.86 -7.87 -1.75
N CYS A 272 20.62 -7.37 -2.96
CA CYS A 272 19.37 -6.71 -3.30
C CYS A 272 18.36 -7.73 -3.84
N SER A 273 17.08 -7.58 -3.46
CA SER A 273 15.99 -8.44 -3.95
C SER A 273 15.76 -8.31 -5.45
N ASP A 274 15.04 -9.28 -6.01
CA ASP A 274 14.58 -9.33 -7.40
C ASP A 274 13.35 -8.44 -7.66
N GLU A 275 12.85 -7.77 -6.63
CA GLU A 275 11.77 -6.80 -6.71
C GLU A 275 12.23 -5.42 -7.17
N GLY A 276 11.32 -4.62 -7.75
CA GLY A 276 11.67 -3.34 -8.39
C GLY A 276 12.46 -2.38 -7.49
N TRP A 277 12.14 -2.33 -6.20
CA TRP A 277 12.87 -1.54 -5.20
C TRP A 277 14.27 -2.10 -4.91
N GLY A 278 14.44 -3.42 -4.85
CA GLY A 278 15.74 -4.09 -4.73
C GLY A 278 16.60 -3.87 -5.98
N VAL A 279 16.04 -4.01 -7.17
CA VAL A 279 16.73 -3.74 -8.44
C VAL A 279 17.17 -2.28 -8.53
N LEU A 280 16.36 -1.31 -8.08
CA LEU A 280 16.77 0.09 -8.03
C LEU A 280 17.86 0.36 -6.98
N LEU A 281 17.86 -0.36 -5.86
CA LEU A 281 18.92 -0.27 -4.86
C LEU A 281 20.25 -0.72 -5.46
N ALA A 282 20.28 -1.89 -6.10
CA ALA A 282 21.46 -2.40 -6.78
C ALA A 282 21.90 -1.49 -7.94
N TYR A 283 20.96 -0.94 -8.71
CA TYR A 283 21.22 0.07 -9.75
C TYR A 283 21.91 1.31 -9.17
N THR A 284 21.43 1.80 -8.02
CA THR A 284 21.98 2.97 -7.34
C THR A 284 23.39 2.71 -6.81
N LEU A 285 23.62 1.58 -6.16
CA LEU A 285 24.95 1.17 -5.67
C LEU A 285 25.95 0.99 -6.80
N THR A 286 25.53 0.34 -7.89
CA THR A 286 26.37 0.12 -9.08
C THR A 286 26.74 1.43 -9.76
N ARG A 287 25.76 2.33 -9.94
CA ARG A 287 25.94 3.54 -10.74
C ARG A 287 26.66 4.66 -9.98
N ASP A 288 26.22 4.96 -8.76
CA ASP A 288 26.66 6.16 -8.05
C ASP A 288 27.76 5.86 -7.02
N PHE A 289 27.88 4.60 -6.58
CA PHE A 289 28.89 4.15 -5.61
C PHE A 289 29.88 3.16 -6.22
N HIS A 290 29.91 3.07 -7.55
CA HIS A 290 30.84 2.25 -8.33
C HIS A 290 30.82 0.75 -7.98
N GLY A 291 29.73 0.25 -7.40
CA GLY A 291 29.62 -1.12 -6.96
C GLY A 291 29.80 -2.14 -8.08
N GLU A 292 30.28 -3.33 -7.71
CA GLU A 292 30.53 -4.47 -8.59
C GLU A 292 29.37 -5.47 -8.45
N PRO A 293 28.47 -5.54 -9.44
CA PRO A 293 27.32 -6.43 -9.38
C PRO A 293 27.66 -7.87 -9.77
N THR A 294 27.05 -8.81 -9.05
CA THR A 294 27.00 -10.24 -9.36
C THR A 294 25.54 -10.68 -9.32
N LEU A 295 25.08 -11.34 -10.37
CA LEU A 295 23.74 -11.93 -10.40
C LEU A 295 23.75 -13.25 -9.63
N LEU A 296 22.76 -13.44 -8.78
CA LEU A 296 22.55 -14.66 -8.02
C LEU A 296 21.20 -15.26 -8.40
N ASP A 297 21.24 -16.45 -8.98
CA ASP A 297 20.04 -17.26 -9.15
C ASP A 297 19.79 -18.02 -7.83
N ARG A 298 18.68 -17.71 -7.13
CA ARG A 298 18.41 -18.26 -5.79
C ARG A 298 18.06 -19.75 -5.82
N GLU A 299 17.52 -20.26 -6.93
CA GLU A 299 17.12 -21.66 -7.07
C GLU A 299 18.32 -22.58 -7.26
N THR A 300 19.22 -22.18 -8.16
CA THR A 300 20.43 -22.93 -8.46
C THR A 300 21.61 -22.55 -7.57
N ASN A 301 21.48 -21.45 -6.80
CA ASN A 301 22.53 -20.82 -6.01
C ASN A 301 23.79 -20.49 -6.85
N THR A 302 23.60 -20.21 -8.15
CA THR A 302 24.69 -19.89 -9.06
C THR A 302 24.95 -18.40 -9.08
N ARG A 303 26.25 -18.03 -9.09
CA ARG A 303 26.69 -16.64 -9.13
C ARG A 303 27.34 -16.34 -10.47
N GLN A 304 26.86 -15.29 -11.13
CA GLN A 304 27.38 -14.83 -12.41
C GLN A 304 27.85 -13.37 -12.30
N PRO A 305 29.17 -13.12 -12.36
CA PRO A 305 29.68 -11.75 -12.45
C PRO A 305 29.11 -11.06 -13.69
N ILE A 306 28.76 -9.78 -13.55
CA ILE A 306 28.25 -8.96 -14.65
C ILE A 306 28.96 -7.61 -14.67
N LEU A 307 29.28 -7.11 -15.86
CA LEU A 307 29.89 -5.79 -15.99
C LEU A 307 28.88 -4.72 -15.56
N ARG A 308 29.38 -3.67 -14.89
CA ARG A 308 28.54 -2.55 -14.41
C ARG A 308 27.63 -1.98 -15.50
N ALA A 309 28.20 -1.70 -16.68
CA ALA A 309 27.43 -1.17 -17.80
C ALA A 309 26.32 -2.12 -18.29
N ASP A 310 26.60 -3.42 -18.31
CA ASP A 310 25.62 -4.44 -18.70
C ASP A 310 24.50 -4.56 -17.67
N TYR A 311 24.84 -4.52 -16.37
CA TYR A 311 23.84 -4.50 -15.30
C TYR A 311 22.91 -3.31 -15.43
N LEU A 312 23.45 -2.09 -15.53
CA LEU A 312 22.64 -0.86 -15.64
C LEU A 312 21.68 -0.91 -16.84
N ARG A 313 22.16 -1.40 -18.00
CA ARG A 313 21.33 -1.57 -19.20
C ARG A 313 20.22 -2.61 -18.99
N ARG A 314 20.52 -3.74 -18.33
CA ARG A 314 19.52 -4.79 -18.04
C ARG A 314 18.46 -4.31 -17.05
N ALA A 315 18.88 -3.62 -15.97
CA ALA A 315 17.96 -3.03 -15.01
C ALA A 315 17.04 -1.99 -15.68
N GLU A 316 17.58 -1.09 -16.51
CA GLU A 316 16.78 -0.15 -17.28
C GLU A 316 15.80 -0.84 -18.24
N ALA A 317 16.22 -1.92 -18.90
CA ALA A 317 15.32 -2.71 -19.73
C ALA A 317 14.20 -3.35 -18.90
N ALA A 318 14.50 -3.80 -17.68
CA ALA A 318 13.55 -4.40 -16.74
C ALA A 318 12.49 -3.44 -16.24
N PHE A 319 12.87 -2.19 -15.94
CA PHE A 319 11.91 -1.13 -15.58
C PHE A 319 10.92 -0.77 -16.69
N GLY A 320 11.09 -1.29 -17.91
CA GLY A 320 10.14 -1.07 -19.00
C GLY A 320 10.01 0.39 -19.42
N ARG A 321 9.14 0.68 -20.38
CA ARG A 321 8.80 2.05 -20.80
C ARG A 321 7.31 2.26 -20.62
N ARG A 322 6.93 3.44 -20.11
CA ARG A 322 5.53 3.84 -20.06
C ARG A 322 4.99 3.93 -21.49
N GLN A 323 3.79 3.39 -21.72
CA GLN A 323 3.12 3.62 -22.98
C GLN A 323 2.78 5.11 -23.04
N PRO A 324 2.97 5.80 -24.18
CA PRO A 324 2.47 7.15 -24.32
C PRO A 324 0.95 7.11 -24.10
N ASP A 325 0.42 8.05 -23.32
CA ASP A 325 -1.02 8.19 -23.16
C ASP A 325 -1.66 8.22 -24.56
N PRO A 326 -2.74 7.46 -24.80
CA PRO A 326 -3.48 7.61 -26.03
C PRO A 326 -3.89 9.08 -26.16
N PRO A 327 -3.83 9.66 -27.37
CA PRO A 327 -4.18 11.06 -27.56
C PRO A 327 -5.57 11.31 -26.98
N SER A 328 -5.67 12.35 -26.16
CA SER A 328 -6.95 12.82 -25.62
C SER A 328 -7.78 13.28 -26.82
N ASN A 329 -8.83 12.55 -27.15
CA ASN A 329 -9.82 12.99 -28.15
C ASN A 329 -10.73 14.07 -27.57
#